data_AF-A0AAV2PYW5-F1
#
_entry.id   AF-A0AAV2PYW5-F1
#
_cell.length_a   1.000
_cell.length_b   1.000
_cell.length_c   1.000
_cell.angle_alpha   90.00
_cell.angle_beta   90.00
_cell.angle_gamma   90.00
#
_symmetry.space_group_name_H-M   'P 1'
#
loop_
_entity.id
_entity.type
_entity.pdbx_description
1 polymer ?
#
loop_
_entity_poly.entity_id
_entity_poly.type
_entity_poly.pdbx_seq_one_letter_code
_entity_poly.pdbx_strand_id
1 'polypeptide(L)'
;RVHKGTASPWFDQIFFFQLEENPKELMEKFLQFKVCNSSSLRSGTLIGAFECEIGMVYDQPEHTILNRWLVLANPEEPTPTVQGYLKVSVAVLGPGDVSPDMTARRSDADDVEANLLWSAGVHLQPASFTLAVYCAQNLPR
;
A
#
# COMPACT_ATOMS: atom_id res chain seq x y z
N ARG A 1 10.88 -9.06 -6.68
CA ARG A 1 12.32 -9.20 -6.28
C ARG A 1 12.40 -9.25 -4.76
N VAL A 2 13.35 -9.98 -4.16
CA VAL A 2 13.50 -10.05 -2.69
C VAL A 2 14.55 -9.05 -2.21
N HIS A 3 14.19 -8.21 -1.23
CA HIS A 3 15.11 -7.31 -0.54
C HIS A 3 15.41 -7.87 0.86
N LYS A 4 16.69 -8.03 1.21
CA LYS A 4 17.10 -8.62 2.49
C LYS A 4 17.51 -7.53 3.49
N GLY A 5 17.22 -7.76 4.77
CA GLY A 5 17.73 -6.93 5.87
C GLY A 5 17.14 -5.53 5.96
N THR A 6 15.94 -5.29 5.43
CA THR A 6 15.26 -3.99 5.50
C THR A 6 13.77 -4.16 5.79
N ALA A 7 13.23 -3.25 6.60
CA ALA A 7 11.79 -3.10 6.82
C ALA A 7 11.15 -2.05 5.90
N SER A 8 11.96 -1.32 5.12
CA SER A 8 11.55 -0.26 4.19
C SER A 8 12.15 -0.49 2.79
N PRO A 9 11.81 -1.60 2.12
CA PRO A 9 12.33 -1.91 0.79
C PRO A 9 11.82 -0.93 -0.27
N TRP A 10 12.71 -0.52 -1.19
CA TRP A 10 12.36 0.19 -2.41
C TRP A 10 12.36 -0.79 -3.58
N PHE A 11 11.17 -1.10 -4.10
CA PHE A 11 11.00 -2.10 -5.16
C PHE A 11 11.20 -1.53 -6.57
N ASP A 12 10.58 -0.37 -6.86
CA ASP A 12 10.69 0.32 -8.16
C ASP A 12 10.38 -0.58 -9.36
N GLN A 13 9.28 -1.34 -9.28
CA GLN A 13 8.90 -2.30 -10.31
C GLN A 13 7.58 -1.90 -10.93
N ILE A 14 7.51 -2.01 -12.26
CA ILE A 14 6.30 -1.81 -13.04
C ILE A 14 5.86 -3.17 -13.58
N PHE A 15 4.57 -3.47 -13.45
CA PHE A 15 3.95 -4.69 -13.94
C PHE A 15 2.83 -4.32 -14.91
N PHE A 16 2.70 -5.08 -16.00
CA PHE A 16 1.64 -4.92 -16.99
C PHE A 16 0.85 -6.22 -17.09
N PHE A 17 -0.48 -6.09 -17.10
CA PHE A 17 -1.41 -7.20 -17.25
C PHE A 17 -2.35 -6.88 -18.39
N GLN A 18 -2.36 -7.73 -19.42
CA GLN A 18 -3.36 -7.67 -20.47
C GLN A 18 -4.47 -8.66 -20.14
N LEU A 19 -5.71 -8.17 -20.09
CA LEU A 19 -6.88 -8.95 -19.72
C LEU A 19 -7.90 -8.88 -20.87
N GLU A 20 -8.38 -10.04 -21.32
CA GLU A 20 -9.39 -10.16 -22.36
C GLU A 20 -10.72 -10.58 -21.74
N GLU A 21 -11.38 -9.64 -21.07
CA GLU A 21 -12.58 -9.89 -20.28
C GLU A 21 -13.65 -8.85 -20.55
N ASN A 22 -14.90 -9.17 -20.20
CA ASN A 22 -15.97 -8.19 -20.28
C ASN A 22 -15.68 -7.04 -19.31
N PRO A 23 -15.75 -5.75 -19.73
CA PRO A 23 -15.44 -4.63 -18.85
C PRO A 23 -16.24 -4.63 -17.56
N LYS A 24 -17.53 -4.99 -17.60
CA LYS A 24 -18.39 -5.03 -16.42
C LYS A 24 -17.90 -6.07 -15.42
N GLU A 25 -17.58 -7.27 -15.90
CA GLU A 25 -17.06 -8.35 -15.06
C GLU A 25 -15.68 -7.99 -14.49
N LEU A 26 -14.83 -7.33 -15.29
CA LEU A 26 -13.52 -6.88 -14.85
C LEU A 26 -13.60 -5.85 -13.71
N MET A 27 -14.55 -4.92 -13.77
CA MET A 27 -14.70 -3.90 -12.72
C MET A 27 -15.05 -4.51 -11.35
N GLU A 28 -15.78 -5.62 -11.35
CA GLU A 28 -16.19 -6.36 -10.14
C GLU A 28 -15.07 -7.27 -9.58
N LYS A 29 -13.94 -7.41 -10.30
CA LYS A 29 -12.78 -8.17 -9.81
C LYS A 29 -11.91 -7.36 -8.87
N PHE A 30 -11.08 -8.06 -8.12
CA PHE A 30 -10.21 -7.47 -7.12
C PHE A 30 -8.75 -7.40 -7.57
N LEU A 31 -8.11 -6.27 -7.28
CA LEU A 31 -6.67 -6.09 -7.31
C LEU A 31 -6.13 -6.36 -5.89
N GLN A 32 -5.20 -7.30 -5.79
CA GLN A 32 -4.65 -7.74 -4.51
C GLN A 32 -3.13 -7.53 -4.43
N PHE A 33 -2.70 -6.84 -3.36
CA PHE A 33 -1.30 -6.63 -3.03
C PHE A 33 -0.97 -7.43 -1.78
N LYS A 34 0.07 -8.27 -1.85
CA LYS A 34 0.57 -9.05 -0.71
C LYS A 34 2.05 -8.79 -0.51
N VAL A 35 2.42 -8.40 0.71
CA VAL A 35 3.81 -8.29 1.13
C VAL A 35 4.13 -9.49 2.01
N CYS A 36 5.11 -10.29 1.59
CA CYS A 36 5.49 -11.51 2.29
C CYS A 36 6.94 -11.45 2.75
N ASN A 37 7.20 -12.11 3.89
CA ASN A 37 8.55 -12.35 4.37
C ASN A 37 9.18 -13.52 3.59
N SER A 38 10.38 -13.28 3.05
CA SER A 38 11.13 -14.26 2.26
C SER A 38 12.02 -15.19 3.10
N SER A 39 11.87 -15.25 4.44
CA SER A 39 12.76 -16.02 5.32
C SER A 39 12.86 -17.50 4.94
N SER A 40 14.06 -18.08 5.00
CA SER A 40 14.39 -19.42 4.47
C SER A 40 13.68 -20.59 5.16
N LEU A 41 13.18 -20.42 6.40
CA LEU A 41 12.57 -21.51 7.18
C LEU A 41 11.04 -21.54 7.06
N ARG A 42 10.41 -20.43 6.64
CA ARG A 42 8.97 -20.30 6.35
C ARG A 42 8.77 -19.24 5.28
N SER A 43 9.31 -19.50 4.09
CA SER A 43 9.23 -18.57 2.96
C SER A 43 7.77 -18.37 2.58
N GLY A 44 7.37 -17.10 2.40
CA GLY A 44 6.00 -16.76 2.00
C GLY A 44 5.04 -16.46 3.16
N THR A 45 5.54 -16.28 4.39
CA THR A 45 4.69 -15.80 5.50
C THR A 45 4.17 -14.40 5.16
N LEU A 46 2.86 -14.20 5.17
CA LEU A 46 2.21 -12.92 4.89
C LEU A 46 2.55 -11.91 6.00
N ILE A 47 3.07 -10.74 5.62
CA ILE A 47 3.25 -9.60 6.53
C ILE A 47 1.96 -8.78 6.55
N GLY A 48 1.38 -8.53 5.37
CA GLY A 48 0.10 -7.86 5.24
C GLY A 48 -0.35 -7.79 3.79
N ALA A 49 -1.64 -7.53 3.62
CA ALA A 49 -2.29 -7.43 2.33
C ALA A 49 -3.16 -6.17 2.24
N PHE A 50 -3.40 -5.76 1.01
CA PHE A 50 -4.43 -4.79 0.64
C PHE A 50 -5.19 -5.34 -0.56
N GLU A 51 -6.50 -5.12 -0.59
CA GLU A 51 -7.36 -5.55 -1.67
C GLU A 51 -8.40 -4.47 -1.96
N CYS A 52 -8.64 -4.20 -3.24
CA CYS A 52 -9.70 -3.30 -3.69
C CYS A 52 -10.28 -3.79 -5.02
N GLU A 53 -11.51 -3.38 -5.34
CA GLU A 53 -12.10 -3.63 -6.65
C GLU A 53 -11.34 -2.87 -7.74
N ILE A 54 -11.23 -3.45 -8.94
CA ILE A 54 -10.60 -2.81 -10.10
C ILE A 54 -11.39 -1.56 -10.49
N GLY A 55 -12.73 -1.62 -10.40
CA GLY A 55 -13.61 -0.48 -10.61
C GLY A 55 -13.24 0.73 -9.75
N MET A 56 -12.78 0.52 -8.52
CA MET A 56 -12.36 1.62 -7.63
C MET A 56 -11.21 2.45 -8.21
N VAL A 57 -10.27 1.79 -8.90
CA VAL A 57 -9.15 2.48 -9.58
C VAL A 57 -9.63 3.09 -10.89
N TYR A 58 -10.45 2.36 -11.64
CA TYR A 58 -11.00 2.84 -12.91
C TYR A 58 -11.87 4.11 -12.72
N ASP A 59 -12.62 4.23 -11.63
CA ASP A 59 -13.46 5.40 -11.37
C ASP A 59 -12.68 6.66 -10.96
N GLN A 60 -11.36 6.57 -10.77
CA GLN A 60 -10.51 7.73 -10.49
C GLN A 60 -10.30 8.59 -11.75
N PRO A 61 -9.95 9.88 -11.59
CA PRO A 61 -9.51 10.70 -12.71
C PRO A 61 -8.40 10.00 -13.50
N GLU A 62 -8.52 9.99 -14.83
CA GLU A 62 -7.59 9.33 -15.75
C GLU A 62 -7.42 7.82 -15.47
N HIS A 63 -8.42 7.18 -14.84
CA HIS A 63 -8.44 5.77 -14.49
C HIS A 63 -7.23 5.32 -13.67
N THR A 64 -6.70 6.23 -12.83
CA THR A 64 -5.38 6.09 -12.22
C THR A 64 -5.34 6.54 -10.76
N ILE A 65 -4.62 5.77 -9.94
CA ILE A 65 -4.09 6.21 -8.65
C ILE A 65 -2.58 6.38 -8.78
N LEU A 66 -2.05 7.53 -8.35
CA LEU A 66 -0.62 7.82 -8.38
C LEU A 66 -0.07 7.99 -6.97
N ASN A 67 1.04 7.32 -6.67
CA ASN A 67 1.82 7.52 -5.46
C ASN A 67 1.01 7.42 -4.15
N ARG A 68 -0.03 6.57 -4.12
CA ARG A 68 -0.90 6.36 -2.95
C ARG A 68 -0.27 5.36 -1.99
N TRP A 69 -0.48 5.57 -0.70
CA TRP A 69 -0.05 4.64 0.35
C TRP A 69 -1.17 3.67 0.70
N LEU A 70 -0.97 2.39 0.41
CA LEU A 70 -1.86 1.33 0.85
C LEU A 70 -1.54 0.97 2.30
N VAL A 71 -2.56 0.95 3.15
CA VAL A 71 -2.45 0.41 4.51
C VAL A 71 -2.58 -1.10 4.45
N LEU A 72 -1.54 -1.81 4.90
CA LEU A 72 -1.52 -3.26 4.91
C LEU A 72 -2.05 -3.78 6.25
N ALA A 73 -2.92 -4.78 6.18
CA ALA A 73 -3.37 -5.53 7.35
C ALA A 73 -3.25 -7.03 7.08
N ASN A 74 -3.16 -7.85 8.14
CA ASN A 74 -3.21 -9.30 7.99
C ASN A 74 -4.67 -9.77 7.94
N PRO A 75 -5.16 -10.30 6.80
CA PRO A 75 -6.54 -10.79 6.69
C PRO A 75 -6.80 -12.05 7.54
N GLU A 76 -5.75 -12.74 8.01
CA GLU A 76 -5.88 -13.91 8.88
C GLU A 76 -6.09 -13.55 10.36
N GLU A 77 -5.86 -12.28 10.73
CA GLU A 77 -6.05 -11.81 12.11
C GLU A 77 -7.52 -11.42 12.34
N PRO A 78 -8.15 -11.88 13.44
CA PRO A 78 -9.56 -11.58 13.73
C PRO A 78 -9.80 -10.09 14.03
N THR A 79 -8.76 -9.37 14.46
CA THR A 79 -8.79 -7.92 14.63
C THR A 79 -7.84 -7.29 13.63
N PRO A 80 -8.35 -6.53 12.64
CA PRO A 80 -7.49 -5.88 11.66
C PRO A 80 -6.58 -4.86 12.33
N THR A 81 -5.27 -5.06 12.19
CA THR A 81 -4.24 -4.14 12.69
C THR A 81 -3.35 -3.71 11.54
N VAL A 82 -2.83 -2.48 11.62
CA VAL A 82 -1.88 -1.96 10.63
C VAL A 82 -0.56 -2.70 10.79
N GLN A 83 -0.16 -3.43 9.75
CA GLN A 83 1.09 -4.21 9.69
C GLN A 83 2.18 -3.51 8.90
N GLY A 84 1.84 -2.49 8.11
CA GLY A 84 2.78 -1.69 7.33
C GLY A 84 2.09 -0.89 6.24
N TYR A 85 2.90 -0.27 5.39
CA TYR A 85 2.43 0.56 4.29
C TYR A 85 3.14 0.19 2.99
N LEU A 86 2.44 0.29 1.86
CA LEU A 86 2.98 0.07 0.52
C LEU A 86 2.63 1.23 -0.39
N LYS A 87 3.62 1.92 -0.97
CA LYS A 87 3.38 2.99 -1.95
C LYS A 87 3.20 2.40 -3.34
N VAL A 88 2.11 2.74 -4.02
CA VAL A 88 1.77 2.22 -5.36
C VAL A 88 1.29 3.32 -6.30
N SER A 89 1.46 3.07 -7.58
CA SER A 89 0.72 3.73 -8.66
C SER A 89 0.07 2.62 -9.50
N VAL A 90 -1.20 2.79 -9.86
CA VAL A 90 -1.98 1.81 -10.64
C VAL A 90 -2.82 2.57 -11.65
N ALA A 91 -2.80 2.13 -12.90
CA ALA A 91 -3.68 2.62 -13.96
C ALA A 91 -4.43 1.43 -14.56
N VAL A 92 -5.72 1.61 -14.84
CA VAL A 92 -6.56 0.61 -15.51
C VAL A 92 -7.00 1.20 -16.85
N LEU A 93 -6.50 0.66 -17.95
CA LEU A 93 -6.72 1.24 -19.28
C LEU A 93 -7.71 0.41 -20.08
N GLY A 94 -8.74 1.07 -20.61
CA GLY A 94 -9.67 0.53 -21.58
C GLY A 94 -9.21 0.77 -23.03
N PRO A 95 -9.94 0.20 -24.02
CA PRO A 95 -9.65 0.43 -25.43
C PRO A 95 -9.73 1.92 -25.80
N GLY A 96 -8.62 2.46 -26.29
CA GLY A 96 -8.52 3.86 -26.72
C GLY A 96 -8.01 4.82 -25.64
N ASP A 97 -7.84 4.35 -24.40
CA ASP A 97 -7.25 5.17 -23.33
C ASP A 97 -5.75 5.38 -23.58
N VAL A 98 -5.27 6.56 -23.18
CA VAL A 98 -3.84 6.90 -23.23
C VAL A 98 -3.23 6.54 -21.88
N SER A 99 -2.09 5.84 -21.89
CA SER A 99 -1.35 5.56 -20.66
C SER A 99 -0.90 6.87 -19.99
N PRO A 100 -1.21 7.09 -18.70
CA PRO A 100 -0.72 8.23 -17.96
C PRO A 100 0.77 8.08 -17.64
N ASP A 101 1.39 9.19 -17.22
CA ASP A 101 2.76 9.19 -16.71
C ASP A 101 2.80 8.57 -15.31
N MET A 102 3.32 7.34 -15.24
CA MET A 102 3.43 6.57 -13.99
C MET A 102 4.74 6.84 -13.24
N THR A 103 5.54 7.84 -13.64
CA THR A 103 6.81 8.11 -12.97
C THR A 103 6.60 8.53 -11.52
N ALA A 104 7.16 7.74 -10.60
CA ALA A 104 7.16 8.06 -9.18
C ALA A 104 8.12 9.23 -8.92
N ARG A 105 7.58 10.42 -8.64
CA ARG A 105 8.38 11.55 -8.13
C ARG A 105 8.54 11.38 -6.63
N ARG A 106 9.78 11.21 -6.16
CA ARG A 106 10.07 11.29 -4.72
C ARG A 106 9.85 12.74 -4.27
N SER A 107 8.87 12.93 -3.39
CA SER A 107 8.68 14.15 -2.64
C SER A 107 8.85 13.80 -1.17
N ASP A 108 9.83 14.41 -0.51
CA ASP A 108 10.01 14.27 0.93
C ASP A 108 8.96 15.09 1.72
N ALA A 109 8.08 15.82 1.02
CA ALA A 109 6.99 16.61 1.58
C ALA A 109 5.60 15.94 1.40
N ASP A 110 5.54 14.66 1.04
CA ASP A 110 4.27 13.94 0.93
C ASP A 110 3.62 13.77 2.32
N ASP A 111 2.45 14.36 2.51
CA ASP A 111 1.58 14.06 3.65
C ASP A 111 1.06 12.62 3.53
N VAL A 112 1.69 11.71 4.27
CA VAL A 112 1.38 10.28 4.23
C VAL A 112 -0.05 10.03 4.70
N GLU A 113 -0.49 10.70 5.76
CA GLU A 113 -1.79 10.44 6.42
C GLU A 113 -2.96 10.88 5.54
N ALA A 114 -2.84 12.03 4.87
CA ALA A 114 -3.83 12.50 3.90
C ALA A 114 -3.89 11.65 2.62
N ASN A 115 -2.91 10.77 2.41
CA ASN A 115 -2.71 10.01 1.18
C ASN A 115 -2.90 8.49 1.35
N LEU A 116 -3.47 8.06 2.48
CA LEU A 116 -3.72 6.65 2.79
C LEU A 116 -4.96 6.10 2.07
N LEU A 117 -4.82 4.92 1.47
CA LEU A 117 -5.92 4.05 1.07
C LEU A 117 -6.02 2.90 2.08
N TRP A 118 -7.17 2.85 2.76
CA TRP A 118 -7.45 1.88 3.81
C TRP A 118 -8.02 0.61 3.21
N SER A 119 -7.52 -0.55 3.65
CA SER A 119 -8.25 -1.80 3.42
C SER A 119 -9.58 -1.75 4.17
N ALA A 120 -10.62 -2.39 3.62
CA ALA A 120 -11.94 -2.42 4.24
C ALA A 120 -11.88 -2.87 5.70
N GLY A 121 -12.54 -2.12 6.60
CA GLY A 121 -12.62 -2.43 8.03
C GLY A 121 -11.38 -2.08 8.86
N VAL A 122 -10.31 -1.55 8.26
CA VAL A 122 -9.17 -1.01 9.02
C VAL A 122 -9.36 0.48 9.23
N HIS A 123 -9.32 0.90 10.49
CA HIS A 123 -9.42 2.31 10.87
C HIS A 123 -8.38 2.63 11.95
N LEU A 124 -7.81 3.83 11.91
CA LEU A 124 -6.99 4.33 13.02
C LEU A 124 -7.86 4.49 14.26
N GLN A 125 -7.38 3.95 15.37
CA GLN A 125 -7.93 4.26 16.68
C GLN A 125 -7.16 5.46 17.23
N PRO A 126 -7.82 6.59 17.54
CA PRO A 126 -7.17 7.72 18.18
C PRO A 126 -6.55 7.26 19.50
N ALA A 127 -5.27 7.55 19.70
CA ALA A 127 -4.57 7.28 20.94
C ALA A 127 -3.79 8.52 21.38
N SER A 128 -3.83 8.82 22.69
CA SER A 128 -3.05 9.90 23.29
C SER A 128 -1.95 9.33 24.17
N PHE A 129 -0.71 9.69 23.90
CA PHE A 129 0.43 9.38 24.76
C PHE A 129 0.88 10.66 25.48
N THR A 130 0.90 10.64 26.82
CA THR A 130 1.38 11.76 27.63
C THR A 130 2.70 11.37 28.29
N LEU A 131 3.77 12.08 27.96
CA LEU A 131 5.08 11.93 28.59
C LEU A 131 5.38 13.16 29.45
N ALA A 132 5.49 12.95 30.76
CA ALA A 132 5.97 13.99 31.68
C ALA A 132 7.42 13.67 32.07
N VAL A 133 8.37 14.50 31.62
CA VAL A 133 9.78 14.39 31.99
C VAL A 133 10.05 15.35 33.15
N TYR A 134 10.37 14.80 34.32
CA TYR A 134 10.52 15.58 35.55
C TYR A 134 11.93 16.16 35.72
N CYS A 135 12.97 15.39 35.39
CA CYS A 135 14.36 15.80 35.56
C CYS A 135 15.27 14.89 34.71
N ALA A 136 16.29 15.47 34.09
CA ALA A 136 17.40 14.73 33.48
C ALA A 136 18.73 15.27 34.03
N GLN A 137 19.60 14.41 34.54
CA GLN A 137 20.92 14.78 35.09
C GLN A 137 22.02 13.97 34.41
N ASN A 138 23.23 14.55 34.32
CA ASN A 138 24.44 13.93 33.78
C ASN A 138 24.33 13.44 32.32
N LEU A 139 23.67 14.21 31.45
CA LEU A 139 23.64 13.94 30.01
C LEU A 139 25.06 14.01 29.42
N PRO A 140 25.43 13.13 28.47
CA PRO A 140 26.72 13.18 27.78
C PRO A 140 26.90 14.54 27.07
N ARG A 141 28.13 15.06 27.06
CA ARG A 141 28.52 16.26 26.31
C ARG A 141 28.71 15.98 24.83
#